data_AF-A0AAU8JGS2-F1
#
_entry.id   AF-A0AAU8JGS2-F1
#
_cell.length_a   1.000
_cell.length_b   1.000
_cell.length_c   1.000
_cell.angle_alpha   90.00
_cell.angle_beta   90.00
_cell.angle_gamma   90.00
#
_symmetry.space_group_name_H-M   'P 1'
#
loop_
_entity.id
_entity.type
_entity.pdbx_description
1 polymer ?
#
loop_
_entity_poly.entity_id
_entity_poly.type
_entity_poly.pdbx_seq_one_letter_code
_entity_poly.pdbx_strand_id
1 'polypeptide(L)'
;MTQLSPPEFSRFKPEPLHDLKEPLEQQISPQEFSKLIQEEQKWLNDHLDELIHQYAGKTVAIEQGHVVGVGNDYSEVCDPFFKQGRGIMPLVFQVPPW
;
A
#
# COMPACT_ATOMS: atom_id res chain seq x y z
N MET A 1 -34.56 17.09 4.09
CA MET A 1 -33.44 16.16 4.33
C MET A 1 -32.78 15.89 2.98
N THR A 2 -31.62 16.48 2.72
CA THR A 2 -30.92 16.31 1.44
C THR A 2 -29.94 15.15 1.62
N GLN A 3 -30.16 14.05 0.90
CA GLN A 3 -29.18 12.97 0.78
C GLN A 3 -27.96 13.49 0.03
N LEU A 4 -26.78 13.40 0.64
CA LEU A 4 -25.51 13.65 -0.03
C LEU A 4 -25.13 12.38 -0.80
N SER A 5 -24.95 12.51 -2.13
CA SER A 5 -24.46 11.42 -2.98
C SER A 5 -23.01 11.04 -2.59
N PRO A 6 -22.61 9.76 -2.73
CA PRO A 6 -21.23 9.36 -2.48
C PRO A 6 -20.29 10.10 -3.44
N PRO A 7 -19.07 10.47 -3.01
CA PRO A 7 -18.10 11.08 -3.90
C PRO A 7 -17.74 10.12 -5.04
N GLU A 8 -17.87 10.60 -6.28
CA GLU A 8 -17.50 9.86 -7.48
C GLU A 8 -15.98 9.61 -7.48
N PHE A 9 -15.58 8.35 -7.30
CA PHE A 9 -14.21 7.87 -7.53
C PHE A 9 -13.74 8.01 -9.01
N SER A 10 -14.56 8.61 -9.88
CA SER A 10 -14.40 8.65 -11.35
C SER A 10 -13.43 9.73 -11.88
N ARG A 11 -12.72 10.47 -11.01
CA ARG A 11 -11.84 11.58 -11.46
C ARG A 11 -10.36 11.24 -11.57
N PHE A 12 -9.93 10.04 -11.20
CA PHE A 12 -8.54 9.65 -11.42
C PHE A 12 -8.36 9.18 -12.88
N LYS A 13 -7.89 10.08 -13.75
CA LYS A 13 -7.27 9.70 -15.02
C LYS A 13 -5.77 9.65 -14.77
N PRO A 14 -5.14 8.47 -14.61
CA PRO A 14 -3.69 8.43 -14.51
C PRO A 14 -3.11 8.92 -15.83
N GLU A 15 -2.34 10.01 -15.77
CA GLU A 15 -1.52 10.45 -16.90
C GLU A 15 -0.47 9.36 -17.20
N PRO A 16 -0.23 8.99 -18.47
CA PRO A 16 0.73 7.94 -18.79
C PRO A 16 2.16 8.40 -18.47
N LEU A 17 2.82 7.69 -17.56
CA LEU A 17 4.25 7.84 -17.28
C LEU A 17 5.06 7.32 -18.47
N HIS A 18 5.56 8.25 -19.30
CA HIS A 18 6.06 8.00 -20.65
C HIS A 18 7.41 7.26 -20.81
N ASP A 19 8.00 6.66 -19.77
CA ASP A 19 9.34 6.05 -19.88
C ASP A 19 9.53 4.67 -19.20
N LEU A 20 8.44 3.95 -18.87
CA LEU A 20 8.53 2.56 -18.43
C LEU A 20 8.21 1.62 -19.60
N LYS A 21 9.06 0.61 -19.85
CA LYS A 21 8.74 -0.53 -20.73
C LYS A 21 7.58 -1.31 -20.10
N GLU A 22 6.38 -0.85 -20.41
CA GLU A 22 5.08 -1.23 -19.83
C GLU A 22 4.96 -1.06 -18.30
N PRO A 23 3.94 -0.33 -17.79
CA PRO A 23 3.66 -0.27 -16.36
C PRO A 23 3.43 -1.67 -15.78
N LEU A 24 4.01 -1.98 -14.61
CA LEU A 24 3.83 -3.25 -13.88
C LEU A 24 2.35 -3.61 -13.61
N GLU A 25 1.46 -2.63 -13.67
CA GLU A 25 0.00 -2.78 -13.65
C GLU A 25 -0.52 -3.70 -14.78
N GLN A 26 0.26 -3.90 -15.85
CA GLN A 26 -0.05 -4.81 -16.96
C GLN A 26 0.40 -6.25 -16.74
N GLN A 27 1.09 -6.57 -15.63
CA GLN A 27 1.66 -7.90 -15.37
C GLN A 27 0.82 -8.79 -14.46
N ILE A 28 -0.23 -8.23 -13.84
CA ILE A 28 -1.20 -8.98 -13.03
C ILE A 28 -2.62 -8.57 -13.39
N SER A 29 -3.54 -9.53 -13.44
CA SER A 29 -4.96 -9.26 -13.64
C SER A 29 -5.56 -8.50 -12.45
N PRO A 30 -6.67 -7.76 -12.63
CA PRO A 30 -7.39 -7.14 -11.51
C PRO A 30 -7.78 -8.13 -10.41
N GLN A 31 -8.08 -9.39 -10.78
CA GLN A 31 -8.40 -10.46 -9.84
C GLN A 31 -7.18 -10.86 -9.00
N GLU A 32 -6.01 -10.97 -9.62
CA GLU A 32 -4.75 -11.25 -8.91
C GLU A 32 -4.34 -10.09 -7.99
N PHE A 33 -4.51 -8.85 -8.44
CA PHE A 33 -4.25 -7.68 -7.60
C PHE A 33 -5.19 -7.62 -6.39
N SER A 34 -6.49 -7.88 -6.60
CA SER A 34 -7.47 -7.96 -5.52
C SER A 34 -7.11 -9.06 -4.51
N LYS A 35 -6.69 -10.23 -5.00
CA LYS A 35 -6.24 -11.34 -4.16
C LYS A 35 -5.00 -10.96 -3.35
N LEU A 36 -4.01 -10.31 -3.97
CA LEU A 36 -2.80 -9.83 -3.30
C LEU A 36 -3.16 -8.88 -2.15
N ILE A 37 -4.02 -7.88 -2.39
CA ILE A 37 -4.46 -6.95 -1.34
C ILE A 37 -5.14 -7.69 -0.19
N GLN A 38 -6.02 -8.65 -0.48
CA GLN A 38 -6.71 -9.43 0.54
C GLN A 38 -5.74 -10.27 1.38
N GLU A 39 -4.71 -10.84 0.76
CA GLU A 39 -3.68 -11.62 1.45
C GLU A 39 -2.83 -10.73 2.37
N GLU A 40 -2.41 -9.55 1.92
CA GLU A 40 -1.67 -8.59 2.77
C GLU A 40 -2.54 -8.08 3.92
N GLN A 41 -3.81 -7.76 3.67
CA GLN A 41 -4.74 -7.31 4.71
C GLN A 41 -4.99 -8.39 5.75
N LYS A 42 -5.15 -9.64 5.31
CA LYS A 42 -5.29 -10.77 6.23
C LYS A 42 -4.03 -10.91 7.09
N TRP A 43 -2.84 -10.87 6.48
CA TRP A 43 -1.59 -10.97 7.22
C TRP A 43 -1.44 -9.86 8.25
N LEU A 44 -1.75 -8.61 7.86
CA LEU A 44 -1.75 -7.46 8.77
C LEU A 44 -2.67 -7.71 9.97
N ASN A 45 -3.90 -8.20 9.75
CA ASN A 45 -4.83 -8.49 10.83
C ASN A 45 -4.32 -9.61 11.76
N ASP A 46 -3.75 -10.67 11.18
CA ASP A 46 -3.23 -11.81 11.94
C ASP A 46 -1.99 -11.43 12.78
N HIS A 47 -1.25 -10.38 12.40
CA HIS A 47 0.00 -9.95 13.07
C HIS A 47 -0.08 -8.55 13.69
N LEU A 48 -1.28 -7.97 13.79
CA LEU A 48 -1.46 -6.58 14.23
C LEU A 48 -0.89 -6.35 15.63
N ASP A 49 -1.16 -7.27 16.56
CA ASP A 49 -0.65 -7.19 17.93
C ASP A 49 0.88 -7.18 17.96
N GLU A 50 1.54 -8.02 17.17
CA GLU A 50 3.01 -8.05 17.10
C GLU A 50 3.59 -6.75 16.57
N LEU A 51 2.98 -6.21 15.51
CA LEU A 51 3.39 -4.93 14.92
C LEU A 51 3.24 -3.77 15.91
N ILE A 52 2.15 -3.77 16.69
CA ILE A 52 1.91 -2.80 17.76
C ILE A 52 3.03 -2.84 18.80
N HIS A 53 3.38 -4.02 19.29
CA HIS A 53 4.39 -4.16 20.34
C HIS A 53 5.81 -3.83 19.85
N GLN A 54 6.13 -4.14 18.59
CA GLN A 54 7.49 -3.99 18.05
C GLN A 54 7.74 -2.62 17.42
N TYR A 55 6.72 -2.01 16.80
CA TYR A 55 6.88 -0.85 15.94
C TYR A 55 5.96 0.31 16.34
N ALA A 56 5.59 0.41 17.62
CA ALA A 56 4.78 1.51 18.14
C ALA A 56 5.26 2.89 17.65
N GLY A 57 4.33 3.67 17.08
CA GLY A 57 4.59 5.01 16.55
C GLY A 57 5.38 5.05 15.24
N LYS A 58 5.64 3.92 14.58
CA LYS A 58 6.32 3.84 13.28
C LYS A 58 5.34 3.62 12.14
N THR A 59 5.79 3.95 10.93
CA THR A 59 5.18 3.52 9.69
C THR A 59 5.87 2.25 9.22
N VAL A 60 5.11 1.22 8.85
CA VAL A 60 5.61 -0.07 8.36
C VAL A 60 5.09 -0.32 6.95
N ALA A 61 5.95 -0.87 6.08
CA ALA A 61 5.55 -1.43 4.79
C ALA A 61 5.55 -2.95 4.88
N ILE A 62 4.47 -3.55 4.37
CA ILE A 62 4.21 -4.98 4.35
C ILE A 62 4.13 -5.43 2.90
N GLU A 63 4.87 -6.47 2.56
CA GLU A 63 4.83 -7.11 1.26
C GLU A 63 5.06 -8.62 1.42
N GLN A 64 4.21 -9.40 0.77
CA GLN A 64 4.18 -10.85 0.79
C GLN A 64 4.19 -11.41 2.22
N GLY A 65 3.46 -10.77 3.13
CA GLY A 65 3.42 -11.16 4.54
C GLY A 65 4.72 -10.95 5.31
N HIS A 66 5.52 -9.95 4.92
CA HIS A 66 6.74 -9.58 5.62
C HIS A 66 6.84 -8.06 5.76
N VAL A 67 7.42 -7.60 6.88
CA VAL A 67 7.81 -6.19 7.03
C VAL A 67 9.03 -5.93 6.16
N VAL A 68 8.88 -5.13 5.12
CA VAL A 68 9.93 -4.78 4.15
C VAL A 68 10.47 -3.37 4.33
N GLY A 69 9.84 -2.56 5.20
CA GLY A 69 10.30 -1.22 5.54
C GLY A 69 9.71 -0.74 6.86
N VAL A 70 10.50 0.04 7.60
CA VAL A 70 10.10 0.71 8.84
C VAL A 70 10.68 2.12 8.83
N GLY A 71 9.84 3.12 9.10
CA GLY A 71 10.22 4.52 9.12
C GLY A 71 9.35 5.33 10.07
N ASN A 72 9.64 6.62 10.18
CA ASN A 72 8.85 7.56 10.97
C ASN A 72 7.62 8.07 10.21
N ASP A 73 7.64 8.00 8.89
CA ASP A 73 6.57 8.46 8.02
C ASP A 73 6.48 7.65 6.73
N TYR A 74 5.45 7.97 5.94
CA TYR A 74 5.19 7.34 4.64
C TYR A 74 6.33 7.52 3.63
N SER A 75 7.00 8.68 3.61
CA SER A 75 8.05 8.97 2.63
C SER A 75 9.30 8.13 2.89
N GLU A 76 9.72 8.00 4.15
CA GLU A 76 10.86 7.17 4.52
C GLU A 76 10.66 5.71 4.09
N VAL A 77 9.41 5.23 4.15
CA VAL A 77 9.06 3.86 3.80
C VAL A 77 8.83 3.68 2.30
N CYS A 78 8.22 4.64 1.60
CA CYS A 78 7.84 4.48 0.19
C CYS A 78 8.88 4.94 -0.83
N ASP A 79 9.71 5.94 -0.49
CA ASP A 79 10.72 6.50 -1.39
C ASP A 79 11.66 5.44 -2.01
N PRO A 80 12.12 4.41 -1.28
CA PRO A 80 12.95 3.35 -1.86
C PRO A 80 12.26 2.62 -3.01
N PHE A 81 10.95 2.35 -2.90
CA PHE A 81 10.18 1.63 -3.90
C PHE A 81 9.89 2.49 -5.13
N PHE A 82 9.62 3.79 -4.93
CA PHE A 82 9.50 4.75 -6.03
C PHE A 82 10.80 4.90 -6.83
N LYS A 83 11.95 4.99 -6.13
CA LYS A 83 13.28 5.08 -6.77
C LYS A 83 13.63 3.83 -7.58
N GLN A 84 13.04 2.68 -7.25
CA GLN A 84 13.18 1.43 -7.99
C GLN A 84 12.24 1.34 -9.20
N GLY A 85 11.38 2.34 -9.44
CA GLY A 85 10.42 2.33 -10.55
C GLY A 85 9.34 1.26 -10.40
N ARG A 86 9.02 0.87 -9.16
CA ARG A 86 8.00 -0.17 -8.90
C ARG A 86 6.60 0.38 -9.16
N GLY A 87 5.78 -0.38 -9.87
CA GLY A 87 4.36 -0.06 -10.12
C GLY A 87 3.39 -0.65 -9.09
N ILE A 88 3.82 -1.65 -8.31
CA ILE A 88 3.05 -2.16 -7.16
C ILE A 88 3.81 -1.81 -5.89
N MET A 89 3.14 -1.03 -5.04
CA MET A 89 3.64 -0.58 -3.75
C MET A 89 3.23 -1.57 -2.65
N PRO A 90 4.05 -1.71 -1.59
CA PRO A 90 3.67 -2.49 -0.41
C PRO A 90 2.44 -1.89 0.28
N LEU A 91 1.76 -2.70 1.10
CA LEU A 91 0.75 -2.21 2.02
C LEU A 91 1.44 -1.40 3.12
N VAL A 92 1.08 -0.13 3.26
CA VAL A 92 1.67 0.75 4.28
C VAL A 92 0.69 0.99 5.40
N PHE A 93 1.15 0.79 6.63
CA PHE A 93 0.37 0.93 7.85
C PHE A 93 1.11 1.81 8.86
N GLN A 94 0.42 2.78 9.45
CA GLN A 94 0.96 3.55 10.57
C GLN A 94 0.55 2.89 11.88
N VAL A 95 1.54 2.36 12.59
CA VAL A 95 1.35 1.78 13.92
C VAL A 95 1.16 2.92 14.91
N PRO A 96 0.05 2.94 15.66
CA PRO A 96 -0.15 4.00 16.65
C PRO A 96 0.87 3.92 17.80
N PRO A 97 1.08 5.02 18.54
CA PRO A 97 2.18 5.14 19.50
C PRO A 97 1.84 4.75 20.95
N TRP A 98 0.72 4.09 21.22
CA TRP A 98 0.18 3.92 22.58
C TRP A 98 1.07 3.09 23.52
#